data_AF-A0A3D3FBL4-F1
#
_entry.id   AF-A0A3D3FBL4-F1
#
_cell.length_a   1.000
_cell.length_b   1.000
_cell.length_c   1.000
_cell.angle_alpha   90.00
_cell.angle_beta   90.00
_cell.angle_gamma   90.00
#
_symmetry.space_group_name_H-M   'P 1'
#
loop_
_entity.id
_entity.type
_entity.pdbx_description
1 polymer ?
#
loop_
_entity_poly.entity_id
_entity_poly.type
_entity_poly.pdbx_seq_one_letter_code
_entity_poly.pdbx_strand_id
1 'polypeptide(L)' 'MNKQETMKKIEKIISEYKDDLKPGELKPETTFADLDFDSLDVVDMVMACEDEFGIEIPDDANLKSVQDLLDLIEKAEGK' A
#
# COMPACT_ATOMS: atom_id res chain seq x y z
N MET A 1 2.19 10.54 -11.63
CA MET A 1 1.06 10.02 -10.82
C MET A 1 0.73 11.03 -9.73
N ASN A 2 -0.53 11.39 -9.59
CA ASN A 2 -1.01 12.20 -8.46
C ASN A 2 -1.52 11.28 -7.34
N LYS A 3 -1.62 11.77 -6.09
CA LYS A 3 -2.06 11.01 -4.90
C LYS A 3 -3.29 10.11 -5.12
N GLN A 4 -4.28 10.59 -5.88
CA GLN A 4 -5.48 9.82 -6.24
C GLN A 4 -5.19 8.60 -7.13
N GLU A 5 -4.25 8.70 -8.06
CA GLU A 5 -3.86 7.58 -8.93
C GLU A 5 -3.07 6.54 -8.14
N THR A 6 -2.16 6.99 -7.29
CA THR A 6 -1.39 6.13 -6.39
C THR A 6 -2.32 5.35 -5.46
N MET A 7 -3.29 6.02 -4.85
CA MET A 7 -4.27 5.38 -3.96
C MET A 7 -5.10 4.32 -4.70
N LYS A 8 -5.55 4.59 -5.93
CA LYS A 8 -6.30 3.60 -6.73
C LYS A 8 -5.47 2.37 -7.08
N LYS A 9 -4.19 2.55 -7.38
CA LYS A 9 -3.27 1.42 -7.63
C LYS A 9 -3.06 0.59 -6.38
N ILE A 10 -2.80 1.24 -5.24
CA ILE A 10 -2.67 0.56 -3.94
C ILE A 10 -3.96 -0.21 -3.60
N GLU A 11 -5.13 0.40 -3.78
CA GLU A 11 -6.42 -0.26 -3.55
C GLU A 11 -6.59 -1.50 -4.43
N LYS A 12 -6.16 -1.43 -5.69
CA LYS A 12 -6.15 -2.57 -6.59
C LYS A 12 -5.21 -3.68 -6.09
N ILE A 13 -3.97 -3.35 -5.74
CA ILE A 13 -3.00 -4.33 -5.20
C ILE A 13 -3.59 -5.00 -3.96
N ILE A 14 -4.06 -4.22 -2.99
CA ILE A 14 -4.64 -4.75 -1.75
C ILE A 14 -5.87 -5.63 -2.01
N SER A 15 -6.70 -5.30 -3.02
CA SER A 15 -7.82 -6.14 -3.42
C SER A 15 -7.43 -7.48 -4.05
N GLU A 16 -6.19 -7.62 -4.55
CA GLU A 16 -5.65 -8.89 -5.04
C GLU A 16 -5.22 -9.82 -3.88
N TYR A 17 -4.84 -9.25 -2.74
CA TYR A 17 -4.53 -10.00 -1.51
C TYR A 17 -5.76 -10.19 -0.60
N LYS A 18 -6.81 -9.37 -0.77
CA LYS A 18 -8.03 -9.42 0.05
C LYS A 18 -9.28 -9.43 -0.83
N ASP A 19 -9.84 -10.62 -1.00
CA ASP A 19 -11.03 -10.89 -1.84
C ASP A 19 -12.28 -10.07 -1.46
N ASP A 20 -12.41 -9.65 -0.19
CA ASP A 20 -13.61 -8.97 0.35
C ASP A 20 -13.45 -7.45 0.56
N LEU A 21 -12.44 -6.82 -0.04
CA LEU A 21 -12.23 -5.39 0.12
C LEU A 21 -13.34 -4.58 -0.61
N LYS A 22 -14.22 -3.90 0.14
CA LYS A 22 -15.27 -3.09 -0.48
C LYS A 22 -14.74 -1.74 -0.94
N PRO A 23 -15.26 -1.19 -2.06
CA PRO A 23 -14.94 0.16 -2.49
C PRO A 23 -15.27 1.17 -1.38
N GLY A 24 -14.24 1.87 -0.90
CA GLY A 24 -14.34 2.85 0.19
C GLY A 24 -14.05 2.34 1.62
N GLU A 25 -13.78 1.05 1.82
CA GLU A 25 -13.24 0.55 3.10
C GLU A 25 -11.77 0.94 3.29
N LEU A 26 -11.06 1.15 2.18
CA LEU A 26 -9.66 1.52 2.18
C LEU A 26 -9.53 3.04 2.31
N LYS A 27 -9.31 3.48 3.54
CA LYS A 27 -9.03 4.87 3.89
C LYS A 27 -7.54 5.02 4.16
N PRO A 28 -6.99 6.24 4.04
CA PRO A 28 -5.60 6.50 4.43
C PRO A 28 -5.32 6.08 5.88
N GLU A 29 -6.31 6.24 6.75
CA GLU A 29 -6.26 5.89 8.17
C GLU A 29 -6.35 4.38 8.45
N THR A 30 -6.79 3.58 7.46
CA THR A 30 -6.94 2.13 7.61
C THR A 30 -5.57 1.49 7.82
N THR A 31 -5.45 0.68 8.87
CA THR A 31 -4.21 -0.05 9.14
C THR A 31 -4.20 -1.41 8.44
N PHE A 32 -3.02 -1.92 8.09
CA PHE A 32 -2.89 -3.27 7.53
C PHE A 32 -3.37 -4.33 8.52
N ALA A 33 -3.19 -4.09 9.82
CA ALA A 33 -3.75 -4.94 10.87
C ALA A 33 -5.29 -4.96 10.87
N ASP A 34 -5.96 -3.82 10.60
CA ASP A 34 -7.43 -3.80 10.44
C ASP A 34 -7.88 -4.54 9.18
N LEU A 35 -6.99 -4.65 8.19
CA LEU A 35 -7.19 -5.46 7.00
C LEU A 35 -6.89 -6.95 7.24
N ASP A 36 -6.53 -7.35 8.45
CA ASP A 36 -6.14 -8.72 8.79
C ASP A 36 -4.92 -9.21 7.98
N PHE A 37 -4.06 -8.28 7.54
CA PHE A 37 -2.78 -8.59 6.90
C PHE A 37 -1.79 -8.98 7.99
N ASP A 38 -1.16 -10.13 7.80
CA ASP A 38 -0.03 -10.53 8.62
C ASP A 38 1.28 -9.89 8.13
N SER A 39 2.39 -10.18 8.81
CA SER A 39 3.70 -9.64 8.43
C SER A 39 4.19 -10.11 7.06
N LEU A 40 3.76 -11.29 6.60
CA LEU A 40 4.12 -11.81 5.27
C LEU A 40 3.27 -11.13 4.20
N ASP A 41 1.97 -10.95 4.44
CA ASP A 41 1.07 -10.23 3.52
C ASP A 41 1.56 -8.79 3.28
N VAL A 42 2.01 -8.12 4.33
CA VAL A 42 2.60 -6.77 4.21
C VAL A 42 3.86 -6.79 3.34
N VAL A 43 4.74 -7.79 3.52
CA VAL A 43 5.97 -7.93 2.72
C VAL A 43 5.67 -8.20 1.26
N ASP A 44 4.73 -9.11 0.95
CA ASP A 44 4.34 -9.41 -0.42
C ASP A 44 3.66 -8.20 -1.09
N MET A 45 2.79 -7.49 -0.37
CA MET A 45 2.15 -6.26 -0.85
C MET A 45 3.17 -5.16 -1.13
N VAL A 46 4.20 -5.01 -0.28
CA VAL A 46 5.29 -4.04 -0.50
C VAL A 46 6.03 -4.37 -1.78
N MET A 47 6.44 -5.63 -1.98
CA MET A 47 7.10 -6.05 -3.22
C MET A 47 6.23 -5.81 -4.45
N ALA A 48 4.92 -6.06 -4.37
CA ALA A 48 4.00 -5.75 -5.46
C ALA A 48 3.91 -4.24 -5.74
N CYS A 49 3.96 -3.40 -4.71
CA CYS A 49 4.04 -1.95 -4.88
C CYS A 49 5.37 -1.51 -5.51
N GLU A 50 6.50 -2.07 -5.07
CA GLU A 50 7.82 -1.78 -5.64
C GLU A 50 7.85 -2.08 -7.14
N ASP A 51 7.33 -3.22 -7.57
CA ASP A 51 7.26 -3.60 -8.99
C ASP A 51 6.26 -2.73 -9.79
N GLU A 52 5.05 -2.50 -9.24
CA GLU A 52 3.99 -1.72 -9.93
C GLU A 52 4.33 -0.22 -10.07
N PHE A 53 5.07 0.33 -9.11
CA PHE A 53 5.48 1.74 -9.11
C PHE A 53 6.94 1.94 -9.59
N GLY A 54 7.73 0.87 -9.68
CA GLY A 54 9.15 0.94 -10.03
C GLY A 54 9.97 1.68 -8.97
N ILE A 55 9.65 1.47 -7.69
CA ILE A 55 10.30 2.12 -6.54
C ILE A 55 10.99 1.08 -5.66
N GLU A 56 11.79 1.54 -4.70
CA GLU A 56 12.43 0.72 -3.68
C GLU A 56 12.03 1.26 -2.30
N ILE A 57 11.35 0.44 -1.51
CA ILE A 57 10.91 0.74 -0.15
C ILE A 57 11.91 0.08 0.81
N PRO A 58 12.50 0.83 1.76
CA PRO A 58 13.47 0.24 2.68
C PRO A 58 12.81 -0.78 3.61
N ASP A 59 13.46 -1.91 3.85
CA ASP A 59 12.97 -2.99 4.74
C ASP A 59 12.67 -2.52 6.18
N ASP A 60 13.38 -1.50 6.67
CA ASP A 60 13.15 -0.87 7.98
C ASP A 60 11.94 0.10 7.99
N ALA A 61 11.22 0.25 6.88
CA ALA A 61 10.01 1.07 6.80
C ALA A 61 8.91 0.47 7.68
N ASN A 62 8.55 1.17 8.75
CA ASN A 62 7.49 0.75 9.66
C ASN A 62 6.11 1.08 9.06
N LEU A 63 5.67 0.25 8.12
CA LEU A 63 4.39 0.35 7.43
C LEU A 63 3.26 -0.14 8.33
N LYS A 64 2.38 0.78 8.75
CA LYS A 64 1.22 0.44 9.60
C LYS A 64 -0.10 0.72 8.91
N SER A 65 -0.15 1.79 8.14
CA SER A 65 -1.35 2.27 7.47
C SER A 65 -1.17 2.45 5.98
N VAL A 66 -2.29 2.53 5.27
CA VAL A 66 -2.31 2.88 3.84
C VAL A 66 -1.68 4.25 3.60
N GLN A 67 -1.88 5.21 4.51
CA GLN A 67 -1.26 6.53 4.41
C GLN A 67 0.27 6.44 4.46
N ASP A 68 0.83 5.58 5.31
CA ASP A 68 2.29 5.39 5.39
C ASP A 68 2.86 4.87 4.05
N LEU A 69 2.15 3.91 3.43
CA LEU A 69 2.53 3.36 2.13
C LEU A 69 2.44 4.42 1.02
N LEU A 70 1.36 5.20 1.01
CA LEU A 70 1.18 6.33 0.09
C LEU A 70 2.34 7.32 0.18
N ASP A 71 2.69 7.72 1.41
CA ASP A 71 3.74 8.72 1.64
C ASP A 71 5.13 8.18 1.26
N LEU A 72 5.37 6.87 1.46
CA LEU A 72 6.59 6.22 1.01
C LEU A 72 6.70 6.18 -0.52
N ILE A 73 5.61 5.83 -1.21
CA ILE A 73 5.57 5.81 -2.66
C ILE A 73 5.78 7.22 -3.23
N GLU A 74 5.10 8.24 -2.70
CA GLU A 74 5.26 9.62 -3.15
C GLU A 74 6.70 10.11 -2.95
N LYS A 75 7.29 9.80 -1.79
CA LYS A 75 8.68 10.14 -1.48
C LYS A 75 9.67 9.42 -2.40
N ALA A 76 9.43 8.15 -2.73
CA ALA A 76 10.30 7.36 -3.60
C ALA A 76 10.18 7.79 -5.07
N GLU A 77 8.98 8.15 -5.53
CA GLU A 77 8.78 8.76 -6.85
C GLU A 77 9.37 10.18 -6.97
N GLY A 78 9.85 10.76 -5.86
CA GLY A 78 10.47 12.09 -5.82
C GLY A 78 9.46 13.24 -5.99
N LYS A 79 8.23 13.06 -5.51
CA LYS A 79 7.17 14.08 -5.56
C LYS A 79 6.98 14.84 -4.25
#